data_AF-A0A2T7WMY9-F1
#
_entry.id   AF-A0A2T7WMY9-F1
#
_cell.length_a   1.000
_cell.length_b   1.000
_cell.length_c   1.000
_cell.angle_alpha   90.00
_cell.angle_beta   90.00
_cell.angle_gamma   90.00
#
_symmetry.space_group_name_H-M   'P 1'
#
loop_
_entity.id
_entity.type
_entity.pdbx_description
1 polymer ?
#
loop_
_entity_poly.entity_id
_entity_poly.type
_entity_poly.pdbx_seq_one_letter_code
_entity_poly.pdbx_strand_id
1 'polypeptide(L)' 'MTAPRLVLAAGAASVHEHAWITESSHVTSEGRVRYVRCTSCPARRVDVAEPAWLPPSAISRLLERGGIRSTGAAPNGDAR' A
#
# COMPACT_ATOMS: atom_id res chain seq x y z
N MET A 1 -11.95 -9.22 11.81
CA MET A 1 -10.81 -9.29 10.87
C MET A 1 -11.19 -8.51 9.61
N THR A 2 -10.91 -7.21 9.59
CA THR A 2 -11.13 -6.36 8.41
C THR A 2 -9.77 -5.82 8.01
N ALA A 3 -9.26 -6.28 6.87
CA ALA A 3 -8.01 -5.81 6.31
C ALA A 3 -8.19 -4.36 5.82
N PRO A 4 -7.18 -3.47 5.97
CA PRO A 4 -7.26 -2.14 5.40
C PRO A 4 -7.28 -2.30 3.87
N ARG A 5 -8.38 -1.87 3.25
CA ARG A 5 -8.46 -1.74 1.81
C ARG A 5 -7.68 -0.51 1.41
N LEU A 6 -6.40 -0.69 1.09
CA LEU A 6 -5.71 0.23 0.20
C LEU A 6 -6.39 0.13 -1.16
N VAL A 7 -7.41 0.96 -1.39
CA VAL A 7 -7.89 1.22 -2.75
C VAL A 7 -6.84 2.13 -3.38
N LEU A 8 -5.74 1.52 -3.84
CA LEU A 8 -4.99 2.13 -4.94
C LEU A 8 -5.92 2.01 -6.15
N ALA A 9 -6.74 3.03 -6.37
CA ALA A 9 -7.27 3.29 -7.70
C ALA A 9 -6.07 3.67 -8.58
N ALA A 10 -5.27 2.67 -8.94
CA ALA A 10 -4.38 2.72 -10.08
C ALA A 10 -5.27 2.65 -11.34
N GLY A 11 -6.19 3.60 -11.48
CA GLY A 11 -6.57 4.02 -12.82
C GLY A 11 -5.26 4.37 -13.47
N ALA A 12 -4.93 3.73 -14.59
CA ALA A 12 -3.68 3.89 -15.32
C ALA A 12 -3.45 5.38 -15.58
N ALA A 13 -2.87 6.08 -14.62
CA ALA A 13 -2.48 7.45 -14.72
C ALA A 13 -1.31 7.37 -15.67
N SER A 14 -1.56 7.71 -16.93
CA SER A 14 -0.55 8.00 -17.93
C SER A 14 0.60 8.69 -17.21
N VAL A 15 1.76 8.01 -17.11
CA VAL A 15 2.91 8.38 -16.27
C VAL A 15 2.98 9.88 -16.06
N HIS A 16 2.42 10.36 -14.93
CA HIS A 16 2.15 11.77 -14.71
C HIS A 16 3.10 12.32 -13.66
N GLU A 17 4.36 12.52 -14.06
CA GLU A 17 5.47 12.94 -13.20
C GLU A 17 5.57 14.45 -12.98
N HIS A 18 4.50 15.18 -13.23
CA HIS A 18 4.46 16.62 -12.96
C HIS A 18 4.16 16.93 -11.50
N ALA A 19 4.43 18.17 -11.09
CA ALA A 19 4.06 18.66 -9.77
C ALA A 19 2.52 18.75 -9.64
N TRP A 20 2.05 18.46 -8.43
CA TRP A 20 0.65 18.46 -8.05
C TRP A 20 0.38 19.54 -7.01
N ILE A 21 -0.74 20.25 -7.16
CA ILE A 21 -1.21 21.25 -6.18
C ILE A 21 -2.62 20.90 -5.71
N THR A 22 -2.88 21.04 -4.42
CA THR A 22 -4.22 20.86 -3.85
C THR A 22 -5.09 22.07 -4.14
N GLU A 23 -6.22 21.86 -4.82
CA GLU A 23 -7.23 22.90 -5.07
C GLU A 23 -8.17 23.04 -3.87
N SER A 24 -8.60 21.90 -3.31
CA SER A 24 -9.48 21.87 -2.14
C SER A 24 -9.22 20.64 -1.26
N SER A 25 -9.54 20.78 0.03
CA SER A 25 -9.45 19.70 1.00
C SER A 25 -10.69 19.66 1.89
N HIS A 26 -11.27 18.48 2.02
CA HIS A 26 -12.49 18.27 2.78
C HIS A 26 -12.30 17.13 3.79
N VAL A 27 -12.80 17.32 5.00
CA VAL A 27 -12.91 16.26 6.00
C VAL A 27 -14.25 15.56 5.80
N THR A 28 -14.20 14.24 5.75
CA THR A 28 -15.34 13.33 5.55
C THR A 28 -15.26 12.19 6.55
N SER A 29 -16.30 11.36 6.65
CA SER A 29 -16.27 10.15 7.47
C SER A 29 -15.20 9.14 7.04
N GLU A 30 -14.84 9.11 5.75
CA GLU A 30 -13.78 8.26 5.19
C GLU A 30 -12.36 8.80 5.43
N GLY A 31 -12.25 9.99 6.03
CA GLY A 31 -10.97 10.67 6.24
C GLY A 31 -10.90 11.99 5.48
N ARG A 32 -9.71 12.37 5.02
CA ARG A 32 -9.49 13.65 4.33
C ARG A 32 -9.35 13.43 2.83
N VAL A 33 -10.31 13.94 2.07
CA VAL A 33 -10.28 13.96 0.60
C VAL A 33 -9.60 15.25 0.13
N ARG A 34 -8.67 15.13 -0.82
CA ARG A 34 -8.01 16.26 -1.48
C ARG A 34 -8.20 16.14 -2.99
N TYR A 35 -8.71 17.21 -3.58
CA TYR A 35 -8.76 17.35 -5.03
C TYR A 35 -7.47 18.04 -5.46
N VAL A 36 -6.65 17.34 -6.25
CA VAL A 36 -5.36 17.84 -6.71
C VAL A 36 -5.36 17.95 -8.23
N ARG A 37 -4.72 19.01 -8.72
CA ARG A 37 -4.48 19.21 -10.16
C ARG A 37 -2.99 19.25 -10.45
N CYS A 38 -2.67 18.85 -11.68
CA CYS A 38 -1.34 19.05 -12.21
C CYS A 38 -1.07 20.56 -12.44
N THR A 39 0.18 20.98 -12.24
CA THR A 39 0.60 22.36 -12.50
C THR A 39 0.91 22.63 -13.98
N SER A 40 1.10 21.60 -14.81
CA SER A 40 1.52 21.71 -16.22
C SER A 40 0.55 21.14 -17.24
N CYS A 41 -0.51 20.42 -16.83
CA CYS A 41 -1.51 19.88 -17.75
C CYS A 41 -2.90 19.77 -17.08
N PRO A 42 -3.98 19.44 -17.83
CA PRO A 42 -5.33 19.37 -17.28
C PRO A 42 -5.62 18.12 -16.42
N ALA A 43 -4.60 17.30 -16.10
CA ALA A 43 -4.77 16.11 -15.27
C ALA A 43 -5.22 16.48 -13.85
N ARG A 44 -6.15 15.69 -13.32
CA ARG A 44 -6.70 15.82 -11.97
C ARG A 44 -6.66 14.46 -11.28
N ARG A 45 -6.42 14.48 -9.98
CA ARG A 45 -6.39 13.28 -9.12
C ARG A 45 -7.14 13.59 -7.83
N VAL A 46 -7.69 12.55 -7.21
CA VAL A 46 -8.31 12.63 -5.90
C VAL A 46 -7.46 11.80 -4.95
N ASP A 47 -6.93 12.44 -3.92
CA ASP A 47 -6.13 11.79 -2.88
C ASP A 47 -6.99 11.61 -1.63
N VAL A 48 -7.08 10.38 -1.12
CA VAL A 48 -7.78 10.06 0.12
C VAL A 48 -6.76 9.67 1.18
N ALA A 49 -6.73 10.43 2.27
CA ALA A 49 -5.94 10.09 3.46
C ALA A 49 -6.86 9.52 4.54
N GLU A 50 -6.42 8.45 5.19
CA GLU A 50 -7.17 7.82 6.28
C GLU A 50 -7.44 8.80 7.45
N PRO A 51 -8.51 8.58 8.22
CA PRO A 51 -8.82 9.37 9.40
C PRO A 51 -7.66 9.41 10.41
N ALA A 52 -7.38 10.58 10.98
CA ALA A 52 -6.26 10.79 11.91
C ALA A 52 -6.37 10.01 13.24
N TRP A 53 -7.54 9.46 13.56
CA TRP A 53 -7.74 8.63 14.75
C TRP A 53 -7.37 7.16 14.54
N LEU A 54 -7.18 6.73 13.28
CA LEU A 54 -6.64 5.42 12.99
C LEU A 54 -5.11 5.44 13.18
N PRO A 55 -4.53 4.38 13.76
CA PRO A 55 -3.09 4.25 13.82
C PRO A 55 -2.51 4.20 12.40
N PRO A 56 -1.32 4.78 12.15
CA PRO A 56 -0.68 4.70 10.85
C PRO A 56 -0.47 3.25 10.40
N SER A 57 -0.71 2.97 9.12
CA SER A 57 -0.38 1.67 8.55
C SER A 57 1.14 1.51 8.38
N ALA A 58 1.62 0.28 8.57
CA ALA A 58 3.03 -0.03 8.37
C ALA A 58 3.39 0.17 6.89
N ILE A 59 4.42 1.00 6.62
CA ILE A 59 4.96 1.21 5.27
C ILE A 59 5.77 -0.03 4.83
N SER A 60 6.38 -0.72 5.78
CA SER A 60 7.19 -1.91 5.54
C SER A 60 6.34 -3.16 5.42
N ARG A 61 6.77 -4.10 4.56
CA ARG A 61 6.19 -5.45 4.51
C ARG A 61 6.71 -6.30 5.68
N LEU A 62 5.84 -7.07 6.31
CA LEU A 62 6.22 -8.10 7.27
C LEU A 62 6.95 -9.23 6.55
N LEU A 63 8.15 -9.57 7.02
CA LEU A 63 8.86 -10.76 6.60
C LEU A 63 8.69 -11.84 7.68
N GLU A 64 8.20 -13.01 7.29
CA GLU A 64 8.19 -14.16 8.17
C GLU A 64 9.62 -14.52 8.58
N ARG A 65 9.81 -14.91 9.84
CA ARG A 65 11.12 -15.38 10.30
C ARG A 65 11.40 -16.70 9.60
N GLY A 66 12.36 -16.70 8.67
CA GLY A 66 12.75 -17.89 7.92
C GLY A 66 13.10 -19.04 8.87
N GLY A 67 12.26 -20.07 8.90
CA GLY A 67 12.53 -21.29 9.66
C GLY A 67 13.74 -22.00 9.06
N ILE A 68 14.67 -22.44 9.92
CA ILE A 68 15.75 -23.34 9.52
C ILE A 68 15.13 -24.61 8.93
N ARG A 69 15.36 -24.88 7.64
CA ARG A 69 15.04 -26.18 7.05
C ARG A 69 16.01 -27.19 7.63
N SER A 70 15.59 -27.97 8.61
CA SER A 70 16.30 -29.16 9.03
C SER A 70 16.12 -30.24 7.96
N THR A 71 17.07 -30.33 7.03
CA THR A 71 17.17 -31.47 6.12
C THR A 71 17.63 -32.67 6.93
N GLY A 72 16.68 -33.47 7.43
CA GLY A 72 16.97 -34.78 8.00
C GLY A 72 17.35 -35.75 6.89
N ALA A 73 18.64 -35.82 6.56
CA ALA A 73 19.20 -36.95 5.82
C ALA A 73 19.47 -38.08 6.82
N ALA A 74 18.73 -39.18 6.71
CA ALA A 74 19.14 -40.46 7.27
C ALA A 74 19.65 -41.34 6.11
N PRO A 75 20.86 -41.91 6.18
CA PRO A 75 21.38 -42.82 5.17
C PRO A 75 20.75 -44.22 5.29
N ASN A 76 20.69 -44.90 4.14
CA ASN A 76 20.28 -46.29 3.94
C ASN A 76 20.79 -47.25 5.02
N GLY A 77 19.90 -48.17 5.44
CA GLY A 77 20.23 -49.33 6.24
C GLY A 77 19.49 -50.57 5.73
N ASP A 78 19.92 -51.10 4.58
CA ASP A 78 19.66 -52.49 4.22
C ASP A 78 20.52 -53.38 5.13
N ALA A 79 19.89 -54.15 6.00
CA ALA A 79 20.52 -55.25 6.71
C ALA A 79 19.50 -56.39 6.93
N ARG A 80 19.47 -57.25 5.91
CA ARG A 80 19.39 -58.72 5.91
C ARG A 80 18.43 -59.45 6.85
#